data_AF-A0A258KBW1-F1
#
_entry.id   AF-A0A258KBW1-F1
#
_cell.length_a   1.000
_cell.length_b   1.000
_cell.length_c   1.000
_cell.angle_alpha   90.00
_cell.angle_beta   90.00
_cell.angle_gamma   90.00
#
_symmetry.space_group_name_H-M   'P 1'
#
loop_
_entity.id
_entity.type
_entity.pdbx_description
1 polymer ?
#
loop_
_entity_poly.entity_id
_entity_poly.type
_entity_poly.pdbx_seq_one_letter_code
_entity_poly.pdbx_strand_id
1 'polypeptide(L)'
;MSPTIAAAPLVMRTTGWSDYALLDSGNGRKLERYGPYTVVRPEPQCFWSPRLPAKAWDDADAIFDPSDEDEAGRWRFKGKPIEKFPLSWGEARFHGQFTPFRHLAFFPEQAANWAWQDERVRAFAKASGRQPKILNLFGYTGVASLVCAAAGAAVTHVDASKKSVGFARENAAFADLADKPIRWIVEDARKFVAREVRRGNVYDGIILDPPKFGRGADGEVWRLFEDLTELTANCAQLLSDDAAFLLMNAYAARVSGAAMSGLLAQVLEGRSGVIDWGELSLV
;
A
#
# COMPACT_ATOMS: atom_id res chain seq x y z
N MET A 1 -12.40 -25.94 -9.68
CA MET A 1 -11.57 -25.45 -10.81
C MET A 1 -10.47 -24.61 -10.20
N SER A 2 -9.23 -24.76 -10.64
CA SER A 2 -8.11 -23.94 -10.16
C SER A 2 -8.09 -22.58 -10.85
N PRO A 3 -7.53 -21.53 -10.24
CA PRO A 3 -7.46 -20.22 -10.87
C PRO A 3 -6.47 -20.27 -12.04
N THR A 4 -6.72 -19.45 -13.06
CA THR A 4 -5.81 -19.33 -14.21
C THR A 4 -4.84 -18.17 -13.98
N ILE A 5 -3.54 -18.39 -14.13
CA ILE A 5 -2.57 -17.28 -14.13
C ILE A 5 -2.66 -16.57 -15.47
N ALA A 6 -2.75 -15.23 -15.46
CA ALA A 6 -2.75 -14.43 -16.67
C ALA A 6 -1.50 -14.69 -17.52
N ALA A 7 -1.66 -14.79 -18.84
CA ALA A 7 -0.59 -15.21 -19.75
C ALA A 7 0.56 -14.18 -19.87
N ALA A 8 0.27 -12.90 -19.62
CA ALA A 8 1.24 -11.81 -19.74
C ALA A 8 1.24 -10.95 -18.47
N PRO A 9 2.40 -10.39 -18.10
CA PRO A 9 2.47 -9.43 -17.02
C PRO A 9 1.70 -8.15 -17.36
N LEU A 10 1.15 -7.55 -16.32
CA LEU A 10 0.44 -6.28 -16.36
C LEU A 10 1.35 -5.19 -15.80
N VAL A 11 1.15 -3.95 -16.24
CA VAL A 11 1.73 -2.79 -15.55
C VAL A 11 0.58 -1.92 -15.07
N MET A 12 0.33 -1.93 -13.77
CA MET A 12 -0.61 -1.01 -13.14
C MET A 12 0.04 0.36 -13.03
N ARG A 13 -0.54 1.34 -13.71
CA ARG A 13 0.05 2.67 -13.85
C ARG A 13 -0.65 3.67 -12.94
N THR A 14 0.12 4.30 -12.07
CA THR A 14 -0.31 5.48 -11.33
C THR A 14 0.09 6.71 -12.13
N THR A 15 -0.90 7.40 -12.68
CA THR A 15 -0.73 8.75 -13.23
C THR A 15 -0.90 9.80 -12.12
N GLY A 16 -0.36 10.98 -12.33
CA GLY A 16 -0.62 12.12 -11.45
C GLY A 16 -2.11 12.42 -11.26
N TRP A 17 -2.47 12.90 -10.08
CA TRP A 17 -3.82 13.37 -9.73
C TRP A 17 -3.74 14.79 -9.13
N SER A 18 -4.84 15.31 -8.57
CA SER A 18 -4.88 16.68 -8.01
C SER A 18 -3.74 16.98 -7.04
N ASP A 19 -3.42 16.05 -6.14
CA ASP A 19 -2.47 16.26 -5.04
C ASP A 19 -1.14 15.52 -5.23
N TYR A 20 -0.92 14.82 -6.34
CA TYR A 20 0.37 14.20 -6.62
C TYR A 20 0.71 14.23 -8.11
N ALA A 21 2.00 14.35 -8.44
CA ALA A 21 2.50 14.05 -9.77
C ALA A 21 3.98 13.69 -9.71
N LEU A 22 4.41 12.74 -10.54
CA LEU A 22 5.82 12.62 -10.92
C LEU A 22 6.11 13.71 -11.97
N LEU A 23 6.92 14.71 -11.63
CA LEU A 23 7.20 15.84 -12.52
C LEU A 23 8.36 15.53 -13.47
N ASP A 24 9.42 14.92 -12.94
CA ASP A 24 10.60 14.51 -13.70
C ASP A 24 11.38 13.43 -12.96
N SER A 25 12.26 12.73 -13.67
CA SER A 25 13.15 11.73 -13.08
C SER A 25 14.41 11.57 -13.89
N GLY A 26 15.49 11.17 -13.23
CA GLY A 26 16.77 10.87 -13.87
C GLY A 26 17.94 11.04 -12.92
N ASN A 27 19.11 10.60 -13.35
CA ASN A 27 20.36 10.64 -12.59
C ASN A 27 20.21 10.10 -11.15
N GLY A 28 19.45 9.01 -11.00
CA GLY A 28 19.23 8.35 -9.71
C GLY A 28 18.27 9.09 -8.76
N ARG A 29 17.45 10.02 -9.26
CA ARG A 29 16.50 10.82 -8.45
C ARG A 29 15.16 10.98 -9.17
N LYS A 30 14.15 11.36 -8.39
CA LYS A 30 12.83 11.77 -8.86
C LYS A 30 12.42 13.11 -8.24
N LEU A 31 11.78 13.95 -9.05
CA LEU A 31 11.15 15.20 -8.67
C LEU A 31 9.64 14.99 -8.71
N GLU A 32 8.99 15.16 -7.57
CA GLU A 32 7.58 14.85 -7.38
C GLU A 32 6.86 16.08 -6.81
N ARG A 33 5.58 16.24 -7.14
CA ARG A 33 4.69 17.19 -6.49
C ARG A 33 3.82 16.46 -5.48
N TYR A 34 3.68 17.03 -4.29
CA TYR A 34 2.79 16.58 -3.22
C TYR A 34 1.98 17.78 -2.71
N GLY A 35 0.72 17.88 -3.14
CA GLY A 35 -0.12 19.05 -2.91
C GLY A 35 0.58 20.32 -3.42
N PRO A 36 0.87 21.31 -2.55
CA PRO A 36 1.57 22.54 -2.96
C PRO A 36 3.09 22.39 -3.03
N TYR A 37 3.67 21.26 -2.57
CA TYR A 37 5.11 21.11 -2.40
C TYR A 37 5.75 20.31 -3.53
N THR A 38 6.97 20.68 -3.88
CA THR A 38 7.85 19.93 -4.77
C THR A 38 8.95 19.25 -3.95
N VAL A 39 9.19 17.97 -4.22
CA VAL A 39 10.05 17.12 -3.40
C VAL A 39 10.99 16.32 -4.27
N VAL A 40 12.29 16.36 -3.97
CA VAL A 40 13.31 15.54 -4.62
C VAL A 40 13.71 14.38 -3.71
N ARG A 41 13.64 13.17 -4.24
CA ARG A 41 14.01 11.93 -3.53
C ARG A 41 14.96 11.06 -4.36
N PRO A 42 15.81 10.25 -3.72
CA PRO A 42 16.61 9.25 -4.42
C PRO A 42 15.70 8.18 -5.05
N GLU A 43 16.04 7.82 -6.29
CA GLU A 43 15.45 6.70 -7.03
C GLU A 43 16.55 6.08 -7.92
N PRO A 44 17.36 5.13 -7.38
CA PRO A 44 18.52 4.60 -8.08
C PRO A 44 18.22 3.96 -9.45
N GLN A 45 16.97 3.55 -9.68
CA GLN A 45 16.54 2.95 -10.95
C GLN A 45 16.30 3.99 -12.07
N CYS A 46 16.29 5.29 -11.76
CA CYS A 46 16.19 6.36 -12.76
C CYS A 46 17.55 6.61 -13.44
N PHE A 47 18.00 5.67 -14.27
CA PHE A 47 19.31 5.71 -14.95
C PHE A 47 19.41 6.78 -16.06
N TRP A 48 18.29 7.24 -16.57
CA TRP A 48 18.21 8.21 -17.66
C TRP A 48 18.51 9.64 -17.19
N SER A 49 18.67 10.58 -18.12
CA SER A 49 18.84 11.99 -17.78
C SER A 49 17.48 12.68 -17.54
N PRO A 50 17.40 13.60 -16.55
CA PRO A 50 16.24 14.46 -16.36
C PRO A 50 15.89 15.26 -17.62
N ARG A 51 14.60 15.54 -17.82
CA ARG A 51 14.12 16.35 -18.94
C ARG A 51 13.97 17.83 -18.57
N LEU A 52 13.69 18.13 -17.31
CA LEU A 52 13.55 19.49 -16.82
C LEU A 52 14.92 20.13 -16.57
N PRO A 53 15.03 21.47 -16.69
CA PRO A 53 16.25 22.19 -16.33
C PRO A 53 16.63 22.00 -14.86
N ALA A 54 17.92 22.05 -14.56
CA ALA A 54 18.45 21.94 -13.19
C ALA A 54 17.75 22.88 -12.20
N LYS A 55 17.38 24.08 -12.64
CA LYS A 55 16.62 25.05 -11.84
C LYS A 55 15.33 24.48 -11.24
N ALA A 56 14.60 23.63 -11.95
CA ALA A 56 13.37 23.01 -11.42
C ALA A 56 13.65 22.07 -10.24
N TRP A 57 14.82 21.42 -10.24
CA TRP A 57 15.28 20.53 -9.20
C TRP A 57 15.86 21.31 -8.01
N ASP A 58 16.65 22.36 -8.29
CA ASP A 58 17.27 23.23 -7.27
C ASP A 58 16.22 24.06 -6.52
N ASP A 59 15.09 24.37 -7.17
CA ASP A 59 14.00 25.14 -6.57
C ASP A 59 13.04 24.32 -5.71
N ALA A 60 13.21 22.99 -5.63
CA ALA A 60 12.33 22.11 -4.89
C ALA A 60 12.18 22.52 -3.41
N ASP A 61 10.97 22.40 -2.87
CA ASP A 61 10.67 22.80 -1.49
C ASP A 61 11.37 21.91 -0.46
N ALA A 62 11.55 20.62 -0.78
CA ALA A 62 12.23 19.66 0.05
C ALA A 62 13.12 18.69 -0.75
N ILE A 63 14.31 18.41 -0.25
CA ILE A 63 15.26 17.46 -0.85
C ILE A 63 15.70 16.47 0.24
N PHE A 64 15.60 15.17 -0.04
CA PHE A 64 16.12 14.14 0.86
C PHE A 64 17.60 13.87 0.57
N ASP A 65 18.45 14.10 1.57
CA ASP A 65 19.84 13.67 1.55
C ASP A 65 19.95 12.31 2.28
N PRO A 66 20.22 11.21 1.58
CA PRO A 66 20.45 9.92 2.23
C PRO A 66 21.74 9.94 3.05
N SER A 67 21.75 9.22 4.18
CA SER A 67 22.97 8.85 4.90
C SER A 67 23.50 7.50 4.41
N ASP A 68 24.75 7.16 4.77
CA ASP A 68 25.35 5.87 4.44
C ASP A 68 24.69 4.66 5.15
N GLU A 69 23.80 4.91 6.12
CA GLU A 69 23.07 3.90 6.89
C GLU A 69 21.61 3.69 6.39
N ASP A 70 21.24 2.42 6.17
CA ASP A 70 19.89 1.82 6.10
C ASP A 70 18.69 2.76 5.83
N GLU A 71 18.64 3.34 4.63
CA GLU A 71 17.54 4.20 4.12
C GLU A 71 17.25 5.48 4.95
N ALA A 72 18.05 5.75 5.98
CA ALA A 72 17.95 6.95 6.79
C ALA A 72 18.57 8.15 6.07
N GLY A 73 18.28 9.34 6.57
CA GLY A 73 18.82 10.57 6.02
C GLY A 73 18.23 11.80 6.66
N ARG A 74 18.33 12.92 5.96
CA ARG A 74 17.76 14.20 6.41
C ARG A 74 17.04 14.93 5.29
N TRP A 75 16.02 15.67 5.66
CA TRP A 75 15.33 16.58 4.75
C TRP A 75 15.97 17.97 4.82
N ARG A 76 16.32 18.52 3.65
CA ARG A 76 16.65 19.93 3.48
C ARG A 76 15.44 20.65 2.91
N PHE A 77 15.00 21.70 3.61
CA PHE A 77 13.86 22.53 3.19
C PHE A 77 14.37 23.88 2.66
N LYS A 78 13.77 24.36 1.57
CA LYS A 78 14.06 25.70 1.02
C LYS A 78 13.53 26.83 1.93
N GLY A 79 12.56 26.52 2.77
CA GLY A 79 11.95 27.43 3.73
C GLY A 79 11.85 26.82 5.13
N LYS A 80 10.78 27.19 5.85
CA LYS A 80 10.51 26.60 7.17
C LYS A 80 10.29 25.09 7.03
N PRO A 81 10.78 24.28 7.98
CA PRO A 81 10.50 22.85 7.98
C PRO A 81 9.01 22.56 7.88
N ILE A 82 8.65 21.62 7.01
CA ILE A 82 7.29 21.13 6.85
C ILE A 82 7.24 19.79 7.57
N GLU A 83 6.38 19.66 8.58
CA GLU A 83 6.24 18.40 9.31
C GLU A 83 5.23 17.48 8.64
N LYS A 84 4.01 17.99 8.46
CA LYS A 84 2.84 17.25 7.97
C LYS A 84 2.04 18.15 7.02
N PHE A 85 1.45 17.58 5.97
CA PHE A 85 0.66 18.33 4.99
C PHE A 85 -0.53 17.51 4.47
N PRO A 86 -1.68 18.14 4.20
CA PRO A 86 -2.88 17.43 3.76
C PRO A 86 -2.75 16.99 2.29
N LEU A 87 -3.30 15.82 2.01
CA LEU A 87 -3.47 15.25 0.68
C LEU A 87 -4.84 14.58 0.58
N SER A 88 -5.29 14.37 -0.64
CA SER A 88 -6.51 13.64 -0.96
C SER A 88 -6.30 12.74 -2.16
N TRP A 89 -6.95 11.58 -2.11
CA TRP A 89 -7.21 10.74 -3.27
C TRP A 89 -8.69 10.34 -3.23
N GLY A 90 -9.49 10.93 -4.12
CA GLY A 90 -10.95 10.83 -4.04
C GLY A 90 -11.49 11.28 -2.69
N GLU A 91 -12.31 10.43 -2.06
CA GLU A 91 -12.88 10.66 -0.73
C GLU A 91 -11.89 10.39 0.42
N ALA A 92 -10.77 9.70 0.14
CA ALA A 92 -9.76 9.40 1.15
C ALA A 92 -8.83 10.60 1.34
N ARG A 93 -9.03 11.35 2.43
CA ARG A 93 -8.11 12.41 2.87
C ARG A 93 -7.11 11.86 3.87
N PHE A 94 -5.86 12.26 3.74
CA PHE A 94 -4.78 11.80 4.62
C PHE A 94 -3.69 12.85 4.67
N HIS A 95 -2.66 12.58 5.45
CA HIS A 95 -1.51 13.46 5.51
C HIS A 95 -0.26 12.81 4.94
N GLY A 96 0.47 13.54 4.11
CA GLY A 96 1.88 13.30 3.92
C GLY A 96 2.66 13.83 5.13
N GLN A 97 3.73 13.13 5.51
CA GLN A 97 4.58 13.53 6.62
C GLN A 97 6.05 13.30 6.28
N PHE A 98 6.87 14.32 6.50
CA PHE A 98 8.31 14.18 6.38
C PHE A 98 8.83 13.37 7.58
N THR A 99 9.41 12.20 7.30
CA THR A 99 9.97 11.30 8.31
C THR A 99 11.50 11.36 8.31
N PRO A 100 12.20 10.77 9.29
CA PRO A 100 13.65 10.59 9.22
C PRO A 100 14.12 9.71 8.03
N PHE A 101 13.19 9.08 7.31
CA PHE A 101 13.43 8.26 6.14
C PHE A 101 12.91 8.94 4.86
N ARG A 102 13.24 8.36 3.70
CA ARG A 102 12.85 8.87 2.38
C ARG A 102 11.35 8.82 2.07
N HIS A 103 10.54 8.10 2.83
CA HIS A 103 9.10 8.00 2.59
C HIS A 103 8.33 9.16 3.27
N LEU A 104 7.25 9.60 2.64
CA LEU A 104 6.41 10.72 3.10
C LEU A 104 5.16 10.23 3.85
N ALA A 105 5.30 9.11 4.55
CA ALA A 105 4.23 8.42 5.27
C ALA A 105 3.06 7.92 4.42
N PHE A 106 3.22 7.83 3.10
CA PHE A 106 2.36 7.08 2.19
C PHE A 106 3.14 6.75 0.90
N PHE A 107 2.56 5.90 0.06
CA PHE A 107 3.16 5.39 -1.18
C PHE A 107 2.28 5.77 -2.38
N PRO A 108 2.60 6.85 -3.12
CA PRO A 108 1.72 7.36 -4.17
C PRO A 108 1.46 6.36 -5.28
N GLU A 109 2.42 5.49 -5.59
CA GLU A 109 2.29 4.44 -6.60
C GLU A 109 1.13 3.48 -6.31
N GLN A 110 0.70 3.32 -5.06
CA GLN A 110 -0.45 2.51 -4.68
C GLN A 110 -1.79 3.09 -5.14
N ALA A 111 -1.83 4.30 -5.71
CA ALA A 111 -3.06 4.90 -6.26
C ALA A 111 -3.73 4.06 -7.34
N ALA A 112 -2.97 3.34 -8.19
CA ALA A 112 -3.56 2.39 -9.13
C ALA A 112 -4.24 1.21 -8.42
N ASN A 113 -3.66 0.73 -7.32
CA ASN A 113 -4.28 -0.29 -6.48
C ASN A 113 -5.51 0.26 -5.75
N TRP A 114 -5.47 1.51 -5.27
CA TRP A 114 -6.63 2.17 -4.64
C TRP A 114 -7.80 2.32 -5.63
N ALA A 115 -7.52 2.73 -6.87
CA ALA A 115 -8.51 2.81 -7.94
C ALA A 115 -9.20 1.46 -8.16
N TRP A 116 -8.39 0.41 -8.27
CA TRP A 116 -8.89 -0.95 -8.45
C TRP A 116 -9.66 -1.46 -7.22
N GLN A 117 -9.19 -1.18 -6.00
CA GLN A 117 -9.87 -1.55 -4.76
C GLN A 117 -11.23 -0.86 -4.64
N ASP A 118 -11.31 0.45 -4.88
CA ASP A 118 -12.57 1.22 -4.86
C ASP A 118 -13.59 0.61 -5.84
N GLU A 119 -13.16 0.33 -7.08
CA GLU A 119 -14.01 -0.29 -8.10
C GLU A 119 -14.53 -1.66 -7.63
N ARG A 120 -13.65 -2.54 -7.15
CA ARG A 120 -14.02 -3.89 -6.72
C ARG A 120 -14.95 -3.90 -5.50
N VAL A 121 -14.69 -3.02 -4.53
CA VAL A 121 -15.54 -2.87 -3.34
C VAL A 121 -16.94 -2.40 -3.74
N ARG A 122 -17.06 -1.36 -4.56
CA ARG A 122 -18.36 -0.84 -5.02
C ARG A 122 -19.09 -1.84 -5.91
N ALA A 123 -18.38 -2.53 -6.80
CA ALA A 123 -18.96 -3.57 -7.65
C ALA A 123 -19.51 -4.74 -6.82
N PHE A 124 -18.76 -5.21 -5.83
CA PHE A 124 -19.22 -6.26 -4.92
C PHE A 124 -20.47 -5.83 -4.15
N ALA A 125 -20.47 -4.62 -3.57
CA ALA A 125 -21.61 -4.11 -2.81
C ALA A 125 -22.87 -4.03 -3.69
N LYS A 126 -22.72 -3.56 -4.94
CA LYS A 126 -23.81 -3.47 -5.92
C LYS A 126 -24.34 -4.84 -6.34
N ALA A 127 -23.45 -5.81 -6.58
CA ALA A 127 -23.83 -7.14 -7.07
C ALA A 127 -24.43 -8.03 -5.97
N SER A 128 -23.86 -7.96 -4.76
CA SER A 128 -24.27 -8.82 -3.63
C SER A 128 -25.36 -8.22 -2.75
N GLY A 129 -25.54 -6.89 -2.77
CA GLY A 129 -26.41 -6.17 -1.83
C GLY A 129 -25.91 -6.16 -0.39
N ARG A 130 -24.67 -6.60 -0.13
CA ARG A 130 -24.07 -6.70 1.20
C ARG A 130 -22.93 -5.69 1.36
N GLN A 131 -22.68 -5.28 2.60
CA GLN A 131 -21.48 -4.52 2.93
C GLN A 131 -20.23 -5.42 2.82
N PRO A 132 -19.26 -5.10 1.93
CA PRO A 132 -18.04 -5.89 1.79
C PRO A 132 -17.19 -5.85 3.06
N LYS A 133 -16.63 -6.98 3.48
CA LYS A 133 -15.63 -7.06 4.56
C LYS A 133 -14.22 -7.10 3.98
N ILE A 134 -13.41 -6.08 4.25
CA ILE A 134 -12.04 -5.97 3.74
C ILE A 134 -11.02 -6.12 4.87
N LEU A 135 -10.03 -6.98 4.69
CA LEU A 135 -8.88 -7.11 5.58
C LEU A 135 -7.67 -6.43 4.94
N ASN A 136 -7.05 -5.48 5.65
CA ASN A 136 -5.82 -4.82 5.22
C ASN A 136 -4.68 -5.19 6.20
N LEU A 137 -3.74 -6.01 5.74
CA LEU A 137 -2.59 -6.50 6.50
C LEU A 137 -1.35 -5.67 6.16
N PHE A 138 -0.57 -5.33 7.19
CA PHE A 138 0.55 -4.38 7.09
C PHE A 138 0.05 -3.01 6.61
N GLY A 139 -1.10 -2.57 7.16
CA GLY A 139 -1.87 -1.47 6.62
C GLY A 139 -1.23 -0.08 6.75
N TYR A 140 -0.11 0.03 7.48
CA TYR A 140 0.67 1.25 7.65
C TYR A 140 -0.18 2.47 8.07
N THR A 141 -0.12 3.58 7.34
CA THR A 141 -0.89 4.82 7.61
C THR A 141 -2.32 4.77 7.09
N GLY A 142 -2.75 3.62 6.57
CA GLY A 142 -4.15 3.28 6.37
C GLY A 142 -4.81 3.82 5.11
N VAL A 143 -4.09 4.41 4.15
CA VAL A 143 -4.73 5.02 2.96
C VAL A 143 -5.64 4.02 2.22
N ALA A 144 -5.19 2.79 1.97
CA ALA A 144 -6.03 1.73 1.38
C ALA A 144 -7.26 1.38 2.24
N SER A 145 -7.12 1.39 3.58
CA SER A 145 -8.26 1.19 4.49
C SER A 145 -9.29 2.32 4.36
N LEU A 146 -8.84 3.57 4.22
CA LEU A 146 -9.72 4.73 4.03
C LEU A 146 -10.44 4.68 2.67
N VAL A 147 -9.73 4.30 1.62
CA VAL A 147 -10.31 4.10 0.28
C VAL A 147 -11.42 3.05 0.32
N CYS A 148 -11.15 1.87 0.88
CA CYS A 148 -12.16 0.82 1.00
C CYS A 148 -13.35 1.25 1.89
N ALA A 149 -13.10 1.96 3.00
CA ALA A 149 -14.16 2.43 3.89
C ALA A 149 -15.03 3.52 3.25
N ALA A 150 -14.44 4.43 2.48
CA ALA A 150 -15.16 5.42 1.69
C ALA A 150 -16.02 4.76 0.60
N ALA A 151 -15.50 3.72 -0.05
CA ALA A 151 -16.23 2.86 -0.98
C ALA A 151 -17.37 2.04 -0.34
N GLY A 152 -17.50 2.08 0.99
CA GLY A 152 -18.61 1.48 1.74
C GLY A 152 -18.30 0.18 2.47
N ALA A 153 -17.04 -0.29 2.45
CA ALA A 153 -16.65 -1.52 3.13
C ALA A 153 -16.60 -1.40 4.66
N ALA A 154 -16.80 -2.53 5.34
CA ALA A 154 -16.34 -2.76 6.70
C ALA A 154 -14.89 -3.23 6.68
N VAL A 155 -13.98 -2.47 7.27
CA VAL A 155 -12.54 -2.70 7.14
C VAL A 155 -11.96 -3.21 8.45
N THR A 156 -11.15 -4.25 8.41
CA THR A 156 -10.20 -4.59 9.49
C THR A 156 -8.81 -4.19 9.04
N HIS A 157 -8.22 -3.23 9.74
CA HIS A 157 -6.86 -2.75 9.52
C HIS A 157 -5.92 -3.36 10.56
N VAL A 158 -4.85 -4.00 10.11
CA VAL A 158 -3.87 -4.67 10.96
C VAL A 158 -2.47 -4.14 10.65
N ASP A 159 -1.79 -3.64 11.67
CA ASP A 159 -0.38 -3.29 11.62
C ASP A 159 0.27 -3.53 12.98
N ALA A 160 1.52 -3.98 13.01
CA ALA A 160 2.23 -4.26 14.26
C ALA A 160 2.63 -2.96 15.01
N SER A 161 2.77 -1.85 14.29
CA SER A 161 3.19 -0.56 14.83
C SER A 161 2.00 0.21 15.38
N LYS A 162 1.93 0.34 16.71
CA LYS A 162 0.97 1.21 17.39
C LYS A 162 1.01 2.65 16.85
N LYS A 163 2.20 3.14 16.46
CA LYS A 163 2.39 4.46 15.85
C LYS A 163 1.72 4.55 14.48
N SER A 164 1.90 3.54 13.62
CA SER A 164 1.29 3.50 12.28
C SER A 164 -0.24 3.44 12.38
N VAL A 165 -0.77 2.58 13.27
CA VAL A 165 -2.23 2.52 13.54
C VAL A 165 -2.75 3.84 14.10
N GLY A 166 -1.97 4.52 14.95
CA GLY A 166 -2.29 5.87 15.43
C GLY A 166 -2.46 6.86 14.27
N PHE A 167 -1.50 6.91 13.35
CA PHE A 167 -1.59 7.74 12.15
C PHE A 167 -2.76 7.36 11.24
N ALA A 168 -3.05 6.07 11.07
CA ALA A 168 -4.19 5.61 10.30
C ALA A 168 -5.53 6.09 10.89
N ARG A 169 -5.65 6.08 12.23
CA ARG A 169 -6.82 6.63 12.94
C ARG A 169 -6.92 8.15 12.81
N GLU A 170 -5.80 8.86 12.90
CA GLU A 170 -5.77 10.31 12.66
C GLU A 170 -6.21 10.65 11.22
N ASN A 171 -5.75 9.87 10.23
CA ASN A 171 -6.18 10.04 8.84
C ASN A 171 -7.67 9.72 8.67
N ALA A 172 -8.20 8.70 9.34
CA ALA A 172 -9.64 8.41 9.33
C ALA A 172 -10.49 9.56 9.90
N ALA A 173 -10.04 10.16 11.01
CA ALA A 173 -10.70 11.34 11.58
C ALA A 173 -10.62 12.54 10.63
N PHE A 174 -9.45 12.79 10.03
CA PHE A 174 -9.26 13.87 9.07
C PHE A 174 -10.06 13.72 7.77
N ALA A 175 -10.34 12.47 7.37
CA ALA A 175 -11.17 12.14 6.22
C ALA A 175 -12.67 12.16 6.49
N ASP A 176 -13.11 12.51 7.71
CA ASP A 176 -14.50 12.39 8.13
C ASP A 176 -15.03 10.93 8.02
N LEU A 177 -14.12 9.96 8.18
CA LEU A 177 -14.38 8.52 8.12
C LEU A 177 -14.29 7.84 9.50
N ALA A 178 -14.21 8.60 10.60
CA ALA A 178 -14.09 8.06 11.96
C ALA A 178 -15.27 7.17 12.37
N ASP A 179 -16.48 7.48 11.90
CA ASP A 179 -17.72 6.73 12.19
C ASP A 179 -17.94 5.56 11.22
N LYS A 180 -17.07 5.37 10.22
CA LYS A 180 -17.13 4.21 9.33
C LYS A 180 -16.72 2.94 10.09
N PRO A 181 -17.20 1.75 9.68
CA PRO A 181 -16.88 0.49 10.35
C PRO A 181 -15.43 0.04 10.08
N ILE A 182 -14.46 0.71 10.72
CA ILE A 182 -13.03 0.36 10.65
C ILE A 182 -12.56 -0.17 12.00
N ARG A 183 -12.17 -1.45 12.02
CA ARG A 183 -11.56 -2.11 13.18
C ARG A 183 -10.04 -1.97 13.11
N TRP A 184 -9.46 -1.30 14.10
CA TRP A 184 -8.02 -1.05 14.20
C TRP A 184 -7.34 -2.08 15.10
N ILE A 185 -6.43 -2.88 14.54
CA ILE A 185 -5.73 -3.94 15.25
C ILE A 185 -4.23 -3.65 15.29
N VAL A 186 -3.66 -3.65 16.49
CA VAL A 186 -2.20 -3.59 16.70
C VAL A 186 -1.71 -5.00 17.05
N GLU A 187 -1.24 -5.75 16.05
CA GLU A 187 -0.80 -7.15 16.22
C GLU A 187 0.12 -7.59 15.07
N ASP A 188 0.95 -8.62 15.29
CA ASP A 188 1.59 -9.37 14.20
C ASP A 188 0.53 -9.94 13.24
N ALA A 189 0.71 -9.70 11.94
CA ALA A 189 -0.25 -10.10 10.92
C ALA A 189 -0.47 -11.63 10.86
N ARG A 190 0.58 -12.45 11.06
CA ARG A 190 0.47 -13.92 11.05
C ARG A 190 -0.36 -14.40 12.23
N LYS A 191 -0.09 -13.89 13.43
CA LYS A 191 -0.87 -14.21 14.64
C LYS A 191 -2.34 -13.83 14.46
N PHE A 192 -2.60 -12.63 13.94
CA PHE A 192 -3.96 -12.17 13.68
C PHE A 192 -4.69 -13.10 12.71
N VAL A 193 -4.10 -13.36 11.53
CA VAL A 193 -4.70 -14.20 10.49
C VAL A 193 -4.94 -15.63 11.00
N ALA A 194 -3.96 -16.25 11.65
CA ALA A 194 -4.10 -17.60 12.22
C ALA A 194 -5.20 -17.67 13.31
N ARG A 195 -5.43 -16.59 14.05
CA ARG A 195 -6.55 -16.50 14.99
C ARG A 195 -7.90 -16.38 14.29
N GLU A 196 -8.00 -15.56 13.24
CA GLU A 196 -9.23 -15.41 12.48
C GLU A 196 -9.60 -16.70 11.75
N VAL A 197 -8.62 -17.47 11.25
CA VAL A 197 -8.84 -18.81 10.66
C VAL A 197 -9.47 -19.74 11.69
N ARG A 198 -8.89 -19.82 12.90
CA ARG A 198 -9.45 -20.64 14.00
C ARG A 198 -10.86 -20.22 14.42
N ARG A 199 -11.23 -18.95 14.20
CA ARG A 199 -12.57 -18.42 14.50
C ARG A 199 -13.57 -18.63 13.36
N GLY A 200 -13.12 -19.09 12.19
CA GLY A 200 -13.96 -19.22 11.00
C GLY A 200 -14.42 -17.88 10.43
N ASN A 201 -13.66 -16.80 10.67
CA ASN A 201 -13.96 -15.51 10.07
C ASN A 201 -13.60 -15.53 8.58
N VAL A 202 -14.35 -14.78 7.77
CA VAL A 202 -14.12 -14.62 6.34
C VAL A 202 -14.25 -13.16 5.91
N TYR A 203 -13.56 -12.83 4.82
CA TYR A 203 -13.45 -11.50 4.22
C TYR A 203 -13.73 -11.57 2.72
N ASP A 204 -14.40 -10.55 2.21
CA ASP A 204 -14.73 -10.42 0.79
C ASP A 204 -13.56 -9.81 0.00
N GLY A 205 -12.57 -9.22 0.68
CA GLY A 205 -11.33 -8.78 0.06
C GLY A 205 -10.18 -8.76 1.06
N ILE A 206 -8.97 -9.12 0.61
CA ILE A 206 -7.75 -9.08 1.41
C ILE A 206 -6.69 -8.27 0.68
N ILE A 207 -6.06 -7.33 1.39
CA ILE A 207 -4.87 -6.57 0.97
C ILE A 207 -3.71 -7.07 1.82
N LEU A 208 -2.67 -7.56 1.17
CA LEU A 208 -1.47 -8.12 1.80
C LEU A 208 -0.25 -7.37 1.27
N ASP A 209 0.31 -6.47 2.08
CA ASP A 209 1.47 -5.63 1.71
C ASP A 209 2.69 -5.84 2.64
N PRO A 210 3.25 -7.05 2.72
CA PRO A 210 4.32 -7.36 3.67
C PRO A 210 5.64 -6.65 3.31
N PRO A 211 6.37 -6.14 4.31
CA PRO A 211 7.72 -5.63 4.10
C PRO A 211 8.70 -6.79 3.85
N LYS A 212 9.92 -6.50 3.35
CA LYS A 212 10.98 -7.52 3.23
C LYS A 212 11.37 -8.11 4.60
N PHE A 213 11.48 -7.23 5.60
CA PHE A 213 11.81 -7.55 6.98
C PHE A 213 10.96 -6.67 7.90
N GLY A 214 10.55 -7.20 9.04
CA GLY A 214 9.72 -6.46 9.99
C GLY A 214 9.75 -7.07 11.38
N ARG A 215 9.05 -6.40 12.30
CA ARG A 215 8.80 -6.92 13.65
C ARG A 215 7.31 -6.85 13.99
N GLY A 216 6.81 -7.89 14.63
CA GLY A 216 5.47 -7.94 15.22
C GLY A 216 5.36 -7.07 16.47
N ALA A 217 4.14 -6.92 16.98
CA ALA A 217 3.83 -6.02 18.09
C ALA A 217 4.53 -6.44 19.40
N ASP A 218 4.81 -7.74 19.57
CA ASP A 218 5.49 -8.31 20.74
C ASP A 218 6.97 -8.66 20.42
N GLY A 219 7.51 -8.18 19.29
CA GLY A 219 8.89 -8.37 18.89
C GLY A 219 9.16 -9.58 17.99
N GLU A 220 8.11 -10.26 17.51
CA GLU A 220 8.19 -11.38 16.56
C GLU A 220 8.95 -10.96 15.31
N VAL A 221 9.82 -11.81 14.77
CA VAL A 221 10.57 -11.47 13.56
C VAL A 221 9.75 -11.85 12.34
N TRP A 222 9.61 -10.93 11.40
CA TRP A 222 9.02 -11.17 10.07
C TRP A 222 10.12 -11.14 9.00
N ARG A 223 10.15 -12.17 8.15
CA ARG A 223 11.06 -12.32 7.02
C ARG A 223 10.26 -12.80 5.82
N LEU A 224 10.14 -11.95 4.80
CA LEU A 224 9.31 -12.21 3.62
C LEU A 224 9.54 -13.61 3.00
N PHE A 225 10.80 -14.01 2.82
CA PHE A 225 11.13 -15.28 2.17
C PHE A 225 10.88 -16.53 3.04
N GLU A 226 10.76 -16.36 4.35
CA GLU A 226 10.51 -17.47 5.29
C GLU A 226 9.02 -17.60 5.62
N ASP A 227 8.34 -16.46 5.77
CA ASP A 227 7.02 -16.38 6.37
C ASP A 227 5.86 -16.19 5.37
N LEU A 228 6.13 -15.72 4.14
CA LEU A 228 5.08 -15.34 3.19
C LEU A 228 4.17 -16.51 2.79
N THR A 229 4.74 -17.71 2.62
CA THR A 229 4.00 -18.89 2.17
C THR A 229 2.88 -19.25 3.15
N GLU A 230 3.20 -19.36 4.45
CA GLU A 230 2.22 -19.70 5.48
C GLU A 230 1.17 -18.59 5.64
N LEU A 231 1.60 -17.33 5.66
CA LEU A 231 0.68 -16.19 5.76
C LEU A 231 -0.33 -16.18 4.60
N THR A 232 0.15 -16.42 3.38
CA THR A 232 -0.70 -16.42 2.18
C THR A 232 -1.68 -17.59 2.21
N ALA A 233 -1.24 -18.78 2.61
CA ALA A 233 -2.10 -19.95 2.78
C ALA A 233 -3.21 -19.71 3.81
N ASN A 234 -2.91 -19.02 4.91
CA ASN A 234 -3.92 -18.64 5.88
C ASN A 234 -4.84 -17.53 5.35
N CYS A 235 -4.34 -16.57 4.56
CA CYS A 235 -5.20 -15.58 3.90
C CYS A 235 -6.20 -16.24 2.92
N ALA A 236 -5.78 -17.26 2.17
CA ALA A 236 -6.66 -17.99 1.26
C ALA A 236 -7.85 -18.65 1.99
N GLN A 237 -7.61 -19.17 3.21
CA GLN A 237 -8.67 -19.73 4.08
C GLN A 237 -9.63 -18.67 4.62
N LEU A 238 -9.19 -17.40 4.68
CA LEU A 238 -10.02 -16.27 5.15
C LEU A 238 -10.86 -15.63 4.05
N LEU A 239 -10.73 -16.05 2.79
CA LEU A 239 -11.58 -15.52 1.72
C LEU A 239 -12.99 -16.11 1.83
N SER A 240 -14.03 -15.27 1.70
CA SER A 240 -15.40 -15.77 1.50
C SER A 240 -15.52 -16.56 0.19
N ASP A 241 -16.56 -17.37 0.05
CA ASP A 241 -16.77 -18.20 -1.15
C ASP A 241 -16.87 -17.35 -2.42
N ASP A 242 -17.47 -16.16 -2.31
CA ASP A 242 -17.65 -15.19 -3.39
C ASP A 242 -16.72 -13.98 -3.28
N ALA A 243 -15.60 -14.12 -2.58
CA ALA A 243 -14.64 -13.03 -2.36
C ALA A 243 -14.29 -12.29 -3.66
N ALA A 244 -14.33 -10.95 -3.59
CA ALA A 244 -14.05 -10.06 -4.69
C ALA A 244 -12.57 -10.07 -5.09
N PHE A 245 -11.66 -10.18 -4.12
CA PHE A 245 -10.22 -10.16 -4.39
C PHE A 245 -9.30 -10.66 -3.26
N LEU A 246 -8.07 -11.03 -3.65
CA LEU A 246 -6.89 -11.01 -2.81
C LEU A 246 -5.81 -10.25 -3.59
N LEU A 247 -5.30 -9.15 -3.00
CA LEU A 247 -4.22 -8.34 -3.57
C LEU A 247 -2.95 -8.56 -2.75
N MET A 248 -1.86 -8.94 -3.42
CA MET A 248 -0.54 -9.11 -2.81
C MET A 248 0.45 -8.13 -3.45
N ASN A 249 1.10 -7.33 -2.61
CA ASN A 249 2.19 -6.45 -2.98
C ASN A 249 3.51 -6.96 -2.39
N ALA A 250 4.63 -6.70 -3.07
CA ALA A 250 5.96 -6.93 -2.52
C ALA A 250 6.95 -5.87 -3.03
N TYR A 251 7.42 -5.01 -2.13
CA TYR A 251 8.41 -3.97 -2.44
C TYR A 251 9.86 -4.48 -2.50
N ALA A 252 10.09 -5.76 -2.20
CA ALA A 252 11.42 -6.34 -2.23
C ALA A 252 11.89 -6.53 -3.67
N ALA A 253 12.88 -5.74 -4.12
CA ALA A 253 13.40 -5.70 -5.51
C ALA A 253 13.86 -7.05 -6.12
N ARG A 254 13.87 -8.15 -5.36
CA ARG A 254 14.21 -9.50 -5.83
C ARG A 254 13.00 -10.43 -5.96
N VAL A 255 11.80 -9.96 -5.67
CA VAL A 255 10.57 -10.74 -5.77
C VAL A 255 9.84 -10.33 -7.06
N SER A 256 9.69 -11.28 -7.98
CA SER A 256 8.93 -11.08 -9.22
C SER A 256 7.45 -11.36 -9.02
N GLY A 257 6.59 -10.61 -9.72
CA GLY A 257 5.15 -10.89 -9.79
C GLY A 257 4.84 -12.33 -10.24
N ALA A 258 5.66 -12.91 -11.12
CA ALA A 258 5.49 -14.30 -11.57
C ALA A 258 5.71 -15.33 -10.44
N ALA A 259 6.64 -15.05 -9.52
CA ALA A 259 6.87 -15.93 -8.37
C ALA A 259 5.69 -15.86 -7.40
N MET A 260 5.16 -14.65 -7.16
CA MET A 260 3.97 -14.45 -6.33
C MET A 260 2.72 -15.09 -6.95
N SER A 261 2.54 -15.00 -8.26
CA SER A 261 1.41 -15.64 -8.95
C SER A 261 1.44 -17.17 -8.83
N GLY A 262 2.63 -17.78 -8.86
CA GLY A 262 2.80 -19.21 -8.61
C GLY A 262 2.37 -19.62 -7.20
N LEU A 263 2.77 -18.86 -6.18
CA LEU A 263 2.33 -19.06 -4.79
C LEU A 263 0.80 -18.91 -4.66
N LEU A 264 0.23 -17.86 -5.25
CA LEU A 264 -1.21 -17.62 -5.24
C LEU A 264 -1.98 -18.75 -5.93
N ALA A 265 -1.49 -19.26 -7.05
CA ALA A 265 -2.13 -20.37 -7.76
C ALA A 265 -2.16 -21.65 -6.92
N GLN A 266 -1.10 -21.91 -6.15
CA GLN A 266 -1.03 -23.06 -5.24
C GLN A 266 -2.02 -22.91 -4.07
N VAL A 267 -2.00 -21.77 -3.36
CA VAL A 267 -2.81 -21.60 -2.13
C VAL A 267 -4.29 -21.36 -2.43
N LEU A 268 -4.64 -20.93 -3.64
CA LEU A 268 -6.01 -20.72 -4.09
C LEU A 268 -6.54 -21.91 -4.93
N GLU A 269 -5.88 -23.07 -4.87
CA GLU A 269 -6.38 -24.28 -5.52
C GLU A 269 -7.84 -24.56 -5.10
N GLY A 270 -8.68 -24.87 -6.09
CA GLY A 270 -10.12 -25.07 -5.88
C GLY A 270 -10.99 -23.83 -6.08
N ARG A 271 -10.41 -22.62 -6.13
CA ARG A 271 -11.12 -21.38 -6.46
C ARG A 271 -11.04 -21.06 -7.96
N SER A 272 -12.15 -20.63 -8.55
CA SER A 272 -12.16 -20.07 -9.90
C SER A 272 -11.59 -18.63 -9.91
N GLY A 273 -11.31 -18.11 -11.11
CA GLY A 273 -10.85 -16.73 -11.30
C GLY A 273 -9.53 -16.64 -12.07
N VAL A 274 -9.00 -15.43 -12.12
CA VAL A 274 -7.75 -15.10 -12.81
C VAL A 274 -6.77 -14.48 -11.82
N ILE A 275 -5.51 -14.94 -11.86
CA ILE A 275 -4.40 -14.34 -11.12
C ILE A 275 -3.65 -13.42 -12.07
N ASP A 276 -4.00 -12.15 -11.95
CA ASP A 276 -3.32 -11.02 -12.56
C ASP A 276 -1.98 -10.77 -11.83
N TRP A 277 -0.89 -10.55 -12.58
CA TRP A 277 0.45 -10.36 -12.03
C TRP A 277 1.25 -9.36 -12.83
N GLY A 278 2.24 -8.72 -12.22
CA GLY A 278 3.13 -7.79 -12.89
C GLY A 278 3.70 -6.74 -11.96
N GLU A 279 3.76 -5.49 -12.42
CA GLU A 279 4.42 -4.38 -11.73
C GLU A 279 3.47 -3.20 -11.51
N LEU A 280 3.79 -2.41 -10.49
CA LEU A 280 3.16 -1.13 -10.19
C LEU A 280 4.15 -0.02 -10.55
N SER A 281 3.74 0.91 -11.42
CA SER A 281 4.63 1.95 -11.94
C SER A 281 4.07 3.35 -11.74
N LEU A 282 4.95 4.29 -11.43
CA LEU A 282 4.68 5.73 -11.52
C LEU A 282 4.96 6.21 -12.95
N VAL A 283 4.00 6.93 -13.55
CA VAL A 283 4.11 7.45 -14.92
C VAL A 283 3.72 8.92 -15.03
#